data_AF-A0A3M2RHV1-F1
#
_entry.id   AF-A0A3M2RHV1-F1
#
_cell.length_a   1.000
_cell.length_b   1.000
_cell.length_c   1.000
_cell.angle_alpha   90.00
_cell.angle_beta   90.00
_cell.angle_gamma   90.00
#
_symmetry.space_group_name_H-M   'P 1'
#
loop_
_entity.id
_entity.type
_entity.pdbx_description
1 polymer ?
#
loop_
_entity_poly.entity_id
_entity_poly.type
_entity_poly.pdbx_seq_one_letter_code
_entity_poly.pdbx_strand_id
1 'polypeptide(L)'
;MLVYALLAAVAFAMPLIEVHQSESALLPKLETKRQFTIRTNPPLERRANRLISVVVGGPQDTFVPNLIRAAVGDVIQFQFSSGNHTVTQSAEDAPCQPLQATVAGAIHSGHIPFESGQTTVGTFNLPLTSTDPIYLYCATGPHCQNGQVMAINPPNEASLVNYSKLSAAAAANVDGTEVSGGTVGEIPLDGAAFTPAEEEEGPPPAPPVEATPSATPA
;
A
#
# COMPACT_ATOMS: atom_id res chain seq x y z
N MET A 1 -4.25 -54.65 -59.92
CA MET A 1 -2.94 -54.17 -59.43
C MET A 1 -1.90 -54.58 -60.48
N LEU A 2 -1.75 -53.80 -61.56
CA LEU A 2 -0.71 -52.74 -61.78
C LEU A 2 0.73 -53.33 -61.78
N VAL A 3 1.30 -53.67 -62.95
CA VAL A 3 2.04 -52.85 -63.95
C VAL A 3 3.53 -52.68 -63.60
N TYR A 4 4.36 -53.09 -64.58
CA TYR A 4 5.82 -52.97 -64.73
C TYR A 4 6.39 -51.54 -64.62
N ALA A 5 7.64 -51.39 -64.14
CA ALA A 5 8.71 -50.53 -64.71
C ALA A 5 9.88 -50.45 -63.70
N LEU A 6 11.07 -50.99 -64.00
CA LEU A 6 12.20 -50.40 -64.75
C LEU A 6 13.09 -49.42 -63.94
N LEU A 7 14.36 -49.84 -63.79
CA LEU A 7 15.62 -49.08 -63.95
C LEU A 7 15.86 -47.80 -63.12
N ALA A 8 16.92 -47.80 -62.30
CA ALA A 8 18.23 -47.22 -62.65
C ALA A 8 19.11 -47.06 -61.41
N ALA A 9 20.35 -47.55 -61.52
CA ALA A 9 21.42 -47.29 -60.57
C ALA A 9 21.98 -45.87 -60.81
N VAL A 10 22.25 -45.12 -59.73
CA VAL A 10 23.14 -43.97 -59.78
C VAL A 10 24.04 -44.01 -58.55
N ALA A 11 25.32 -44.27 -58.80
CA ALA A 11 26.40 -44.12 -57.83
C ALA A 11 26.78 -42.65 -57.74
N PHE A 12 26.86 -42.11 -56.53
CA PHE A 12 27.57 -40.87 -56.24
C PHE A 12 28.53 -41.09 -55.07
N ALA A 13 29.79 -40.80 -55.35
CA ALA A 13 30.91 -40.84 -54.42
C ALA A 13 30.70 -39.84 -53.27
N MET A 14 30.99 -40.28 -52.05
CA MET A 14 31.05 -39.43 -50.86
C MET A 14 32.37 -38.65 -50.83
N PRO A 15 32.37 -37.32 -50.65
CA PRO A 15 33.57 -36.59 -50.33
C PRO A 15 33.86 -36.69 -48.82
N LEU A 16 35.12 -37.00 -48.53
CA LEU A 16 35.76 -36.88 -47.22
C LEU A 16 35.81 -35.39 -46.84
N ILE A 17 35.18 -35.00 -45.74
CA ILE A 17 35.26 -33.63 -45.22
C ILE A 17 35.93 -33.66 -43.84
N GLU A 18 36.95 -32.82 -43.74
CA GLU A 18 37.84 -32.61 -42.61
C GLU A 18 37.11 -32.42 -41.27
N VAL A 19 37.66 -33.07 -40.25
CA VAL A 19 37.44 -32.75 -38.85
C VAL A 19 38.16 -31.43 -38.56
N HIS A 20 37.40 -30.38 -38.25
CA HIS A 20 37.94 -29.19 -37.58
C HIS A 20 37.28 -29.04 -36.22
N GLN A 21 38.11 -29.09 -35.19
CA GLN A 21 37.76 -28.94 -33.78
C GLN A 21 37.51 -27.48 -33.39
N SER A 22 36.69 -27.30 -32.34
CA SER A 22 36.59 -26.14 -31.42
C SER A 22 36.02 -24.85 -32.04
N GLU A 23 35.14 -24.07 -31.42
CA GLU A 23 35.04 -23.69 -30.00
C GLU A 23 33.59 -23.44 -29.59
N SER A 24 33.28 -23.80 -28.35
CA SER A 24 32.04 -23.46 -27.64
C SER A 24 32.24 -22.12 -26.95
N ALA A 25 31.61 -21.04 -27.44
CA ALA A 25 31.38 -19.83 -26.66
C ALA A 25 30.38 -18.88 -27.35
N LEU A 26 29.65 -18.13 -26.52
CA LEU A 26 28.85 -16.94 -26.83
C LEU A 26 27.39 -17.15 -27.23
N LEU A 27 26.61 -17.68 -26.27
CA LEU A 27 25.29 -17.13 -25.97
C LEU A 27 25.36 -16.44 -24.60
N PRO A 28 25.23 -15.10 -24.47
CA PRO A 28 24.83 -14.55 -23.19
C PRO A 28 23.32 -14.71 -23.07
N LYS A 29 22.91 -15.68 -22.24
CA LYS A 29 21.60 -15.70 -21.61
C LYS A 29 21.36 -14.34 -20.96
N LEU A 30 20.44 -13.54 -21.49
CA LEU A 30 19.82 -12.46 -20.72
C LEU A 30 18.73 -13.06 -19.80
N GLU A 31 19.15 -13.97 -18.92
CA GLU A 31 18.41 -14.26 -17.70
C GLU A 31 18.56 -12.99 -16.84
N THR A 32 17.68 -12.01 -17.06
CA THR A 32 17.52 -10.89 -16.13
C THR A 32 16.95 -11.47 -14.86
N LYS A 33 17.86 -11.92 -14.00
CA LYS A 33 17.61 -12.20 -12.60
C LYS A 33 17.21 -10.86 -12.00
N ARG A 34 15.90 -10.54 -12.02
CA ARG A 34 15.35 -9.47 -11.19
C ARG A 34 15.72 -9.85 -9.77
N GLN A 35 16.78 -9.23 -9.29
CA GLN A 35 17.27 -9.43 -7.95
C GLN A 35 16.14 -8.92 -7.05
N PHE A 36 15.40 -9.85 -6.44
CA PHE A 36 14.54 -9.55 -5.32
C PHE A 36 15.45 -9.07 -4.19
N THR A 37 15.74 -7.78 -4.17
CA THR A 37 16.31 -7.15 -2.99
C THR A 37 15.17 -7.06 -2.00
N ILE A 38 15.15 -7.97 -1.03
CA ILE A 38 14.38 -7.75 0.19
C ILE A 38 14.95 -6.44 0.76
N ARG A 39 14.14 -5.38 0.77
CA ARG A 39 14.49 -4.16 1.49
C ARG A 39 14.48 -4.52 2.98
N THR A 40 15.63 -4.97 3.48
CA THR A 40 15.86 -4.99 4.92
C THR A 40 15.83 -3.56 5.40
N ASN A 41 15.17 -3.31 6.52
CA ASN A 41 15.27 -2.01 7.17
C ASN A 41 16.77 -1.78 7.45
N PRO A 42 17.38 -0.72 6.88
CA PRO A 42 18.78 -0.43 7.17
C PRO A 42 18.92 -0.23 8.68
N PRO A 43 20.10 -0.54 9.27
CA PRO A 43 20.41 -0.09 10.62
C PRO A 43 20.07 1.39 10.74
N LEU A 44 19.58 1.82 11.91
CA LEU A 44 19.28 3.23 12.23
C LEU A 44 20.58 4.06 12.25
N GLU A 45 21.30 4.14 11.12
CA GLU A 45 22.36 5.09 10.93
C GLU A 45 21.78 6.49 10.77
N ARG A 46 22.58 7.49 11.11
CA ARG A 46 22.29 8.93 11.12
C ARG A 46 21.91 9.47 9.73
N ARG A 47 20.74 9.10 9.22
CA ARG A 47 19.97 9.87 8.25
C ARG A 47 18.71 10.38 8.94
N ALA A 48 18.90 11.26 9.91
CA ALA A 48 17.82 12.10 10.40
C ALA A 48 17.35 13.04 9.27
N ASN A 49 16.11 13.51 9.34
CA ASN A 49 15.49 14.48 8.42
C ASN A 49 14.87 13.85 7.14
N ARG A 50 14.39 12.61 7.21
CA ARG A 50 13.57 12.03 6.14
C ARG A 50 12.10 12.36 6.34
N LEU A 51 11.39 12.56 5.23
CA LEU A 51 9.94 12.47 5.20
C LEU A 51 9.54 11.01 4.95
N ILE A 52 8.81 10.40 5.88
CA ILE A 52 8.33 9.01 5.79
C ILE A 52 6.81 9.06 5.64
N SER A 53 6.31 8.70 4.46
CA SER A 53 4.87 8.70 4.19
C SER A 53 4.18 7.47 4.78
N VAL A 54 3.00 7.70 5.38
CA VAL A 54 2.03 6.66 5.78
C VAL A 54 0.70 7.00 5.13
N VAL A 55 0.15 6.09 4.35
CA VAL A 55 -1.21 6.23 3.82
C VAL A 55 -2.19 5.83 4.92
N VAL A 56 -3.21 6.65 5.15
CA VAL A 56 -4.26 6.45 6.16
C VAL A 56 -5.60 6.26 5.47
N GLY A 57 -6.26 5.15 5.77
CA GLY A 57 -7.52 4.77 5.14
C GLY A 57 -7.29 3.80 3.99
N GLY A 58 -7.83 4.14 2.83
CA GLY A 58 -7.88 3.28 1.65
C GLY A 58 -9.00 2.23 1.76
N PRO A 59 -9.12 1.33 0.76
CA PRO A 59 -10.23 0.36 0.70
C PRO A 59 -10.33 -0.63 1.86
N GLN A 60 -9.32 -0.66 2.75
CA GLN A 60 -9.23 -1.58 3.87
C GLN A 60 -9.20 -0.85 5.22
N ASP A 61 -9.34 0.48 5.24
CA ASP A 61 -9.24 1.31 6.44
C ASP A 61 -7.98 1.00 7.27
N THR A 62 -6.79 1.16 6.68
CA THR A 62 -5.52 0.77 7.33
C THR A 62 -4.53 1.93 7.45
N PHE A 63 -3.43 1.68 8.14
CA PHE A 63 -2.20 2.46 8.01
C PHE A 63 -1.21 1.70 7.11
N VAL A 64 -0.66 2.33 6.08
CA VAL A 64 0.28 1.69 5.17
C VAL A 64 1.55 2.53 5.00
N PRO A 65 2.73 2.05 5.48
CA PRO A 65 2.93 0.85 6.28
C PRO A 65 2.39 1.01 7.72
N ASN A 66 2.01 -0.10 8.36
CA ASN A 66 1.56 -0.13 9.76
C ASN A 66 2.71 -0.37 10.77
N LEU A 67 3.94 -0.56 10.29
CA LEU A 67 5.14 -0.62 11.12
C LEU A 67 6.22 0.24 10.50
N ILE A 68 6.74 1.19 11.28
CA ILE A 68 7.82 2.08 10.84
C ILE A 68 9.03 1.97 11.78
N ARG A 69 10.22 2.02 11.20
CA ARG A 69 11.49 2.29 11.87
C ARG A 69 11.96 3.69 11.44
N ALA A 70 12.11 4.61 12.37
CA ALA A 70 12.44 6.01 12.10
C ALA A 70 13.40 6.57 13.15
N ALA A 71 14.22 7.53 12.75
CA ALA A 71 15.19 8.19 13.62
C ALA A 71 14.66 9.53 14.13
N VAL A 72 15.22 10.03 15.24
CA VAL A 72 14.99 11.40 15.69
C VAL A 72 15.33 12.38 14.56
N GLY A 73 14.44 13.33 14.31
CA GLY A 73 14.53 14.30 13.21
C GLY A 73 13.79 13.89 11.94
N ASP A 74 13.38 12.62 11.81
CA ASP A 74 12.44 12.24 10.74
C ASP A 74 11.05 12.85 10.99
N VAL A 75 10.30 13.06 9.91
CA VAL A 75 8.89 13.46 9.95
C VAL A 75 8.06 12.34 9.35
N ILE A 76 7.12 11.81 10.13
CA ILE A 76 6.12 10.87 9.62
C ILE A 76 4.97 11.70 9.06
N GLN A 77 4.76 11.63 7.75
CA GLN A 77 3.66 12.30 7.08
C GLN A 77 2.56 11.30 6.80
N PHE A 78 1.48 11.43 7.55
CA PHE A 78 0.24 10.70 7.33
C PHE A 78 -0.52 11.37 6.20
N GLN A 79 -0.92 10.63 5.18
CA GLN A 79 -1.64 11.09 4.00
C GLN A 79 -2.99 10.37 3.93
N PHE A 80 -4.08 11.12 4.01
CA PHE A 80 -5.43 10.56 4.15
C PHE A 80 -6.02 10.30 2.78
N SER A 81 -6.32 9.04 2.46
CA SER A 81 -6.57 8.61 1.08
C SER A 81 -8.02 8.27 0.74
N SER A 82 -8.90 8.21 1.74
CA SER A 82 -10.34 7.98 1.58
C SER A 82 -11.01 8.13 2.93
N GLY A 83 -12.32 8.39 2.94
CA GLY A 83 -13.11 8.36 4.16
C GLY A 83 -12.68 9.45 5.14
N ASN A 84 -12.93 9.24 6.43
CA ASN A 84 -12.58 10.19 7.49
C ASN A 84 -11.87 9.45 8.62
N HIS A 85 -10.57 9.73 8.80
CA HIS A 85 -9.73 8.99 9.73
C HIS A 85 -8.98 9.91 10.67
N THR A 86 -8.38 9.30 11.69
CA THR A 86 -7.49 9.97 12.65
C THR A 86 -6.18 9.20 12.78
N VAL A 87 -5.18 9.90 13.32
CA VAL A 87 -3.96 9.34 13.89
C VAL A 87 -3.99 9.69 15.37
N THR A 88 -4.36 8.74 16.22
CA THR A 88 -4.51 8.95 17.66
C THR A 88 -3.55 8.03 18.43
N GLN A 89 -2.79 8.57 19.37
CA GLN A 89 -1.89 7.80 20.22
C GLN A 89 -2.64 7.16 21.38
N SER A 90 -2.29 5.92 21.69
CA SER A 90 -2.67 5.22 22.90
C SER A 90 -1.44 4.68 23.64
N ALA A 91 -1.67 4.06 24.80
CA ALA A 91 -0.68 3.17 25.39
C ALA A 91 -0.63 1.84 24.60
N GLU A 92 0.49 1.11 24.72
CA GLU A 92 0.68 -0.21 24.08
C GLU A 92 -0.36 -1.24 24.57
N ASP A 93 -0.73 -1.18 25.83
CA ASP A 93 -1.63 -2.13 26.49
C ASP A 93 -3.11 -1.67 26.51
N ALA A 94 -3.38 -0.46 26.02
CA ALA A 94 -4.73 0.12 25.95
C ALA A 94 -5.02 0.74 24.59
N PRO A 95 -5.02 -0.04 23.48
CA PRO A 95 -5.47 0.44 22.18
C PRO A 95 -6.90 0.98 22.23
N CYS A 96 -7.24 1.82 21.24
CA CYS A 96 -8.57 2.42 21.08
C CYS A 96 -8.98 3.38 22.22
N GLN A 97 -8.02 3.78 23.06
CA GLN A 97 -8.19 4.75 24.13
C GLN A 97 -7.14 5.85 23.98
N PRO A 98 -7.54 7.14 23.90
CA PRO A 98 -6.62 8.21 23.61
C PRO A 98 -5.73 8.48 24.82
N LEU A 99 -4.43 8.65 24.58
CA LEU A 99 -3.48 8.93 25.65
C LEU A 99 -3.56 10.39 26.14
N GLN A 100 -4.28 11.27 25.44
CA GLN A 100 -4.43 12.68 25.80
C GLN A 100 -5.05 12.92 27.18
N ALA A 101 -5.85 11.97 27.69
CA ALA A 101 -6.42 12.06 29.03
C ALA A 101 -5.35 12.02 30.14
N THR A 102 -4.18 11.44 29.87
CA THR A 102 -3.12 11.23 30.87
C THR A 102 -1.78 11.84 30.48
N VAL A 103 -1.56 12.10 29.19
CA VAL A 103 -0.31 12.64 28.65
C VAL A 103 -0.62 13.87 27.81
N ALA A 104 -0.27 15.04 28.35
CA ALA A 104 -0.39 16.30 27.65
C ALA A 104 0.45 16.27 26.36
N GLY A 105 -0.14 16.69 25.24
CA GLY A 105 0.52 16.70 23.94
C GLY A 105 0.65 15.31 23.28
N ALA A 106 0.01 14.27 23.81
CA ALA A 106 -0.11 12.99 23.10
C ALA A 106 -0.67 13.19 21.69
N ILE A 107 -0.26 12.33 20.76
CA ILE A 107 -0.53 12.57 19.33
C ILE A 107 -2.03 12.40 19.05
N HIS A 108 -2.62 13.39 18.40
CA HIS A 108 -3.94 13.29 17.81
C HIS A 108 -4.02 14.22 16.61
N SER A 109 -4.35 13.70 15.43
CA SER A 109 -4.47 14.52 14.22
C SER A 109 -5.80 15.27 14.11
N GLY A 110 -6.80 14.89 14.91
CA GLY A 110 -8.19 15.13 14.56
C GLY A 110 -8.64 14.30 13.35
N HIS A 111 -9.90 14.47 12.98
CA HIS A 111 -10.51 13.86 11.79
C HIS A 111 -10.07 14.61 10.53
N ILE A 112 -9.45 13.90 9.60
CA ILE A 112 -9.02 14.43 8.31
C ILE A 112 -9.73 13.63 7.21
N PRO A 113 -10.74 14.23 6.54
CA PRO A 113 -11.47 13.56 5.48
C PRO A 113 -10.74 13.62 4.14
N PHE A 114 -10.98 12.62 3.30
CA PHE A 114 -10.65 12.65 1.87
C PHE A 114 -11.79 12.03 1.05
N GLU A 115 -12.18 12.72 -0.01
CA GLU A 115 -13.26 12.33 -0.91
C GLU A 115 -12.76 12.25 -2.36
N SER A 116 -13.40 11.40 -3.16
CA SER A 116 -13.08 11.29 -4.59
C SER A 116 -13.26 12.64 -5.30
N GLY A 117 -12.39 12.92 -6.27
CA GLY A 117 -12.41 14.17 -7.04
C GLY A 117 -11.62 15.33 -6.39
N GLN A 118 -11.10 15.17 -5.17
CA GLN A 118 -10.22 16.17 -4.56
C GLN A 118 -8.87 16.27 -5.28
N THR A 119 -8.34 17.49 -5.41
CA THR A 119 -7.02 17.75 -6.02
C THR A 119 -5.90 17.90 -5.00
N THR A 120 -6.24 17.98 -3.71
CA THR A 120 -5.31 18.01 -2.59
C THR A 120 -5.61 16.88 -1.62
N VAL A 121 -4.60 16.46 -0.88
CA VAL A 121 -4.65 15.38 0.10
C VAL A 121 -4.36 15.98 1.47
N GLY A 122 -5.27 15.77 2.42
CA GLY A 122 -5.05 16.11 3.82
C GLY A 122 -3.88 15.32 4.39
N THR A 123 -3.06 15.99 5.20
CA THR A 123 -1.90 15.38 5.86
C THR A 123 -1.81 15.71 7.33
N PHE A 124 -1.20 14.82 8.10
CA PHE A 124 -0.74 15.11 9.45
C PHE A 124 0.76 14.82 9.54
N ASN A 125 1.54 15.83 9.91
CA ASN A 125 3.00 15.77 9.95
C ASN A 125 3.47 15.63 11.40
N LEU A 126 4.01 14.47 11.75
CA LEU A 126 4.51 14.13 13.07
C LEU A 126 6.05 14.20 13.10
N PRO A 127 6.65 15.26 13.67
CA PRO A 127 8.09 15.32 13.87
C PRO A 127 8.51 14.37 15.00
N LEU A 128 9.46 13.46 14.74
CA LEU A 128 9.98 12.57 15.77
C LEU A 128 11.10 13.23 16.58
N THR A 129 10.87 13.37 17.88
CA THR A 129 11.83 13.91 18.85
C THR A 129 12.51 12.84 19.70
N SER A 130 11.99 11.60 19.67
CA SER A 130 12.52 10.42 20.36
C SER A 130 12.43 9.18 19.46
N THR A 131 13.16 8.13 19.80
CA THR A 131 13.02 6.79 19.22
C THR A 131 12.17 5.84 20.07
N ASP A 132 11.53 6.35 21.13
CA ASP A 132 10.63 5.54 21.97
C ASP A 132 9.49 4.93 21.12
N PRO A 133 8.99 3.74 21.47
CA PRO A 133 7.84 3.14 20.80
C PRO A 133 6.61 4.05 20.87
N ILE A 134 5.93 4.23 19.73
CA ILE A 134 4.67 4.96 19.62
C ILE A 134 3.63 4.01 19.00
N TYR A 135 2.47 3.90 19.65
CA TYR A 135 1.34 3.12 19.19
C TYR A 135 0.20 4.05 18.81
N LEU A 136 -0.34 3.85 17.60
CA LEU A 136 -1.34 4.73 17.00
C LEU A 136 -2.54 3.91 16.53
N TYR A 137 -3.72 4.50 16.59
CA TYR A 137 -4.96 3.92 16.10
C TYR A 137 -5.82 4.99 15.41
N CYS A 138 -6.79 4.55 14.62
CA CYS A 138 -7.86 5.42 14.12
C CYS A 138 -9.07 5.38 15.04
N ALA A 139 -9.51 6.56 15.48
CA ALA A 139 -10.63 6.74 16.38
C ALA A 139 -12.01 6.82 15.68
N THR A 140 -12.05 6.70 14.35
CA THR A 140 -13.30 6.69 13.60
C THR A 140 -14.05 5.37 13.79
N GLY A 141 -15.29 5.44 14.25
CA GLY A 141 -16.20 4.28 14.30
C GLY A 141 -15.53 3.04 14.92
N PRO A 142 -15.65 1.85 14.31
CA PRO A 142 -14.98 0.64 14.79
C PRO A 142 -13.59 0.41 14.17
N HIS A 143 -12.98 1.41 13.52
CA HIS A 143 -11.77 1.18 12.71
C HIS A 143 -10.59 0.65 13.53
N CYS A 144 -10.43 1.12 14.76
CA CYS A 144 -9.43 0.59 15.69
C CYS A 144 -9.60 -0.93 15.89
N GLN A 145 -10.81 -1.36 16.26
CA GLN A 145 -11.13 -2.77 16.47
C GLN A 145 -11.00 -3.60 15.18
N ASN A 146 -11.27 -2.98 14.03
CA ASN A 146 -11.13 -3.62 12.73
C ASN A 146 -9.66 -3.70 12.25
N GLY A 147 -8.71 -3.16 13.02
CA GLY A 147 -7.29 -3.30 12.75
C GLY A 147 -6.62 -2.08 12.13
N GLN A 148 -7.28 -0.91 12.13
CA GLN A 148 -6.64 0.37 11.79
C GLN A 148 -5.74 0.83 12.94
N VAL A 149 -4.61 0.14 13.07
CA VAL A 149 -3.58 0.35 14.09
C VAL A 149 -2.19 0.29 13.49
N MET A 150 -1.25 1.00 14.09
CA MET A 150 0.15 0.94 13.69
C MET A 150 1.11 1.20 14.86
N ALA A 151 2.38 0.90 14.63
CA ALA A 151 3.45 1.19 15.57
C ALA A 151 4.65 1.84 14.88
N ILE A 152 5.21 2.87 15.51
CA ILE A 152 6.49 3.48 15.15
C ILE A 152 7.51 3.03 16.19
N ASN A 153 8.65 2.54 15.72
CA ASN A 153 9.74 2.04 16.56
C ASN A 153 9.33 1.01 17.64
N PRO A 154 8.39 0.05 17.41
CA PRO A 154 8.11 -0.99 18.41
C PRO A 154 9.37 -1.83 18.70
N PRO A 155 9.57 -2.39 19.90
CA PRO A 155 10.80 -3.12 20.22
C PRO A 155 11.05 -4.34 19.31
N ASN A 156 9.98 -4.92 18.76
CA ASN A 156 10.01 -5.97 17.74
C ASN A 156 8.67 -6.01 16.99
N GLU A 157 8.58 -6.83 15.96
CA GLU A 157 7.37 -6.97 15.12
C GLU A 157 6.21 -7.63 15.88
N ALA A 158 6.49 -8.48 16.87
CA ALA A 158 5.45 -9.13 17.67
C ALA A 158 4.67 -8.14 18.55
N SER A 159 5.27 -7.00 18.92
CA SER A 159 4.55 -5.92 19.61
C SER A 159 3.37 -5.39 18.79
N LEU A 160 3.53 -5.20 17.47
CA LEU A 160 2.42 -4.76 16.62
C LEU A 160 1.32 -5.82 16.52
N VAL A 161 1.70 -7.10 16.44
CA VAL A 161 0.73 -8.21 16.43
C VAL A 161 -0.07 -8.25 17.74
N ASN A 162 0.60 -8.08 18.87
CA ASN A 162 -0.05 -8.03 20.18
C ASN A 162 -0.96 -6.80 20.31
N TYR A 163 -0.48 -5.63 19.89
CA TYR A 163 -1.26 -4.39 19.88
C TYR A 163 -2.53 -4.54 19.02
N SER A 164 -2.43 -5.13 17.83
CA SER A 164 -3.58 -5.43 16.96
C SER A 164 -4.56 -6.40 17.62
N LYS A 165 -4.07 -7.44 18.30
CA LYS A 165 -4.94 -8.38 19.03
C LYS A 165 -5.71 -7.69 20.17
N LEU A 166 -5.04 -6.83 20.93
CA LEU A 166 -5.68 -6.05 22.00
C LEU A 166 -6.71 -5.08 21.42
N SER A 167 -6.40 -4.46 20.28
CA SER A 167 -7.29 -3.56 19.56
C SER A 167 -8.59 -4.24 19.15
N ALA A 168 -8.50 -5.42 18.55
CA ALA A 168 -9.67 -6.22 18.17
C ALA A 168 -10.54 -6.64 19.37
N ALA A 169 -9.95 -6.72 20.56
CA ALA A 169 -10.65 -7.05 21.80
C ALA A 169 -11.15 -5.81 22.58
N ALA A 170 -10.85 -4.59 22.12
CA ALA A 170 -11.21 -3.37 22.81
C ALA A 170 -12.73 -3.16 22.81
N ALA A 171 -13.30 -2.89 23.98
CA ALA A 171 -14.75 -2.74 24.16
C ALA A 171 -15.32 -1.45 23.53
N ALA A 172 -14.49 -0.42 23.35
CA ALA A 172 -14.88 0.87 22.80
C ALA A 172 -13.73 1.50 22.00
N ASN A 173 -14.10 2.31 21.01
CA ASN A 173 -13.18 3.21 20.32
C ASN A 173 -13.47 4.63 20.80
N VAL A 174 -12.51 5.23 21.48
CA VAL A 174 -12.66 6.57 22.07
C VAL A 174 -11.81 7.54 21.28
N ASP A 175 -12.39 8.69 20.98
CA ASP A 175 -11.73 9.73 20.21
C ASP A 175 -10.85 10.64 21.06
N GLY A 176 -9.86 11.25 20.41
CA GLY A 176 -9.08 12.33 21.01
C GLY A 176 -9.89 13.62 21.14
N THR A 177 -9.28 14.62 21.76
CA THR A 177 -9.93 15.91 22.02
C THR A 177 -9.39 17.00 21.09
N GLU A 178 -8.15 17.43 21.31
CA GLU A 178 -7.52 18.49 20.53
C GLU A 178 -6.45 17.94 19.58
N VAL A 179 -6.18 18.65 18.49
CA VAL A 179 -5.04 18.31 17.62
C VAL A 179 -3.72 18.58 18.37
N SER A 180 -2.87 17.57 18.51
CA SER A 180 -1.56 17.71 19.17
C SER A 180 -0.53 16.69 18.70
N GLY A 181 0.74 16.91 19.06
CA GLY A 181 1.87 16.05 18.70
C GLY A 181 2.41 16.27 17.28
N GLY A 182 1.67 16.95 16.41
CA GLY A 182 2.07 17.25 15.03
C GLY A 182 1.24 18.38 14.44
N THR A 183 1.33 18.57 13.13
CA THR A 183 0.63 19.64 12.41
C THR A 183 -0.18 19.10 11.23
N VAL A 184 -1.44 19.50 11.14
CA VAL A 184 -2.28 19.26 9.96
C VAL A 184 -1.82 20.15 8.80
N GLY A 185 -1.88 19.63 7.58
CA GLY A 185 -1.58 20.37 6.36
C GLY A 185 -2.18 19.66 5.15
N GLU A 186 -1.78 20.08 3.95
CA GLU A 186 -2.21 19.45 2.70
C GLU A 186 -1.04 19.34 1.72
N ILE A 187 -1.12 18.38 0.81
CA ILE A 187 -0.22 18.25 -0.34
C ILE A 187 -1.05 18.14 -1.63
N PRO A 188 -0.50 18.53 -2.79
CA PRO A 188 -1.07 18.18 -4.09
C PRO A 188 -1.24 16.67 -4.24
N LEU A 189 -2.34 16.24 -4.86
CA LEU A 189 -2.65 14.82 -5.03
C LEU A 189 -1.60 14.06 -5.87
N ASP A 190 -0.98 14.73 -6.85
CA ASP A 190 0.12 14.17 -7.66
C ASP A 190 1.39 13.88 -6.84
N GLY A 191 1.52 14.47 -5.66
CA GLY A 191 2.58 14.21 -4.69
C GLY A 191 2.25 13.14 -3.64
N ALA A 192 1.05 12.55 -3.67
CA ALA A 192 0.62 11.57 -2.69
C ALA A 192 1.22 10.18 -2.95
N ALA A 193 1.37 9.39 -1.88
CA ALA A 193 1.92 8.04 -1.89
C ALA A 193 0.85 6.96 -2.20
N PHE A 194 -0.28 7.34 -2.77
CA PHE A 194 -1.37 6.45 -3.19
C PHE A 194 -1.98 6.93 -4.51
N THR A 195 -2.63 6.00 -5.21
CA THR A 195 -3.47 6.33 -6.35
C THR A 195 -4.93 6.38 -5.86
N PRO A 196 -5.68 7.47 -6.08
CA PRO A 196 -7.10 7.49 -5.78
C PRO A 196 -7.84 6.36 -6.47
N ALA A 197 -8.94 5.91 -5.85
CA ALA A 197 -9.90 5.11 -6.57
C ALA A 197 -10.47 5.96 -7.74
N GLU A 198 -10.56 5.37 -8.93
CA GLU A 198 -11.28 5.99 -10.03
C GLU A 198 -12.76 6.14 -9.63
N GLU A 199 -13.37 7.25 -10.02
CA GLU A 199 -14.83 7.41 -9.88
C GLU A 199 -15.48 6.28 -10.69
N GLU A 200 -16.27 5.42 -10.06
CA GLU A 200 -17.10 4.49 -10.81
C GLU A 200 -18.10 5.32 -11.63
N GLU A 201 -17.85 5.40 -12.94
CA GLU A 201 -18.78 5.96 -13.90
C GLU A 201 -20.07 5.14 -13.77
N GLY A 202 -21.14 5.79 -13.32
CA GLY A 202 -22.42 5.14 -13.05
C GLY A 202 -22.90 4.34 -14.27
N PRO A 203 -23.76 3.32 -14.08
CA PRO A 203 -24.21 2.46 -15.17
C PRO A 203 -24.70 3.30 -16.36
N PRO A 204 -24.32 2.93 -17.59
CA PRO A 204 -24.68 3.70 -18.77
C PRO A 204 -26.20 3.94 -18.80
N PRO A 205 -26.65 5.14 -19.22
CA PRO A 205 -28.06 5.47 -19.22
C PRO A 205 -28.82 4.38 -19.99
N ALA A 206 -29.91 3.89 -19.39
CA ALA A 206 -30.74 2.86 -20.00
C ALA A 206 -31.10 3.30 -21.44
N PRO A 207 -31.03 2.38 -22.42
CA PRO A 207 -31.41 2.71 -23.79
C PRO A 207 -32.84 3.25 -23.81
N PRO A 208 -33.15 4.24 -24.66
CA PRO A 208 -34.49 4.76 -24.77
C PRO A 208 -35.47 3.61 -25.06
N VAL A 209 -36.48 3.47 -24.20
CA VAL A 209 -37.59 2.55 -24.47
C VAL A 209 -38.31 3.03 -25.72
N GLU A 210 -38.12 2.31 -26.81
CA GLU A 210 -38.83 2.53 -28.06
C GLU A 210 -40.32 2.29 -27.79
N ALA A 211 -41.12 3.36 -27.89
CA ALA A 211 -42.56 3.28 -27.69
C ALA A 211 -43.16 2.36 -28.76
N THR A 212 -43.75 1.24 -28.33
CA THR A 212 -44.52 0.36 -29.20
C THR A 212 -45.71 1.14 -29.77
N PRO A 213 -45.91 1.16 -31.11
CA PRO A 213 -47.06 1.82 -31.70
C PRO A 213 -48.35 1.09 -31.28
N SER A 214 -49.25 1.84 -30.68
CA SER A 214 -50.59 1.39 -30.27
C SER A 214 -51.35 0.90 -31.51
N ALA A 215 -51.84 -0.34 -31.44
CA ALA A 215 -52.66 -0.93 -32.49
C ALA A 215 -53.98 -0.14 -32.64
N THR A 216 -54.30 0.24 -33.88
CA THR A 216 -55.57 0.86 -34.27
C THR A 216 -56.69 -0.17 -34.17
N PRO A 217 -57.84 0.13 -33.52
CA PRO A 217 -59.00 -0.75 -33.54
C PRO A 217 -59.73 -0.71 -34.89
N ALA A 218 -60.32 -1.84 -35.25
CA ALA A 218 -61.16 -2.06 -36.44
C ALA A 218 -62.59 -1.53 -36.27
#